data_AF-A0A1X1GN65-F1
#
_entry.id   AF-A0A1X1GN65-F1
#
_cell.length_a   1.000
_cell.length_b   1.000
_cell.length_c   1.000
_cell.angle_alpha   90.00
_cell.angle_beta   90.00
_cell.angle_gamma   90.00
#
_symmetry.space_group_name_H-M   'P 1'
#
loop_
_entity.id
_entity.type
_entity.pdbx_description
1 polymer ?
#
loop_
_entity_poly.entity_id
_entity_poly.type
_entity_poly.pdbx_seq_one_letter_code
_entity_poly.pdbx_strand_id
1 'polypeptide(L)'
;MQVIDQVKKIETYICECFEDWDLDDPVEEGYLEDYQGISGASEEELQAFEEIFGIRLPSDFKELFSYKNGSKYLSILPCVIDQRDLTFSLMSLREIETRKKYFQNRDALLTEFPDYFSSQDIENMHDSRIKPYLFNKKWLPFAQYYDSCYLMLDFDPDQEGQEGQVICYIHDPDQVIYAAESLTNLIEGIMDEII
;
A
#
# COMPACT_ATOMS: atom_id res chain seq x y z
N MET A 1 -7.93 18.40 -4.11
CA MET A 1 -9.21 17.73 -3.74
C MET A 1 -8.95 17.03 -2.41
N GLN A 2 -9.90 16.94 -1.47
CA GLN A 2 -9.63 16.19 -0.23
C GLN A 2 -9.51 14.70 -0.59
N VAL A 3 -8.51 14.01 -0.05
CA VAL A 3 -8.22 12.60 -0.35
C VAL A 3 -9.46 11.74 -0.16
N ILE A 4 -10.25 12.03 0.88
CA ILE A 4 -11.50 11.33 1.21
C ILE A 4 -12.54 11.41 0.08
N ASP A 5 -12.65 12.54 -0.62
CA ASP A 5 -13.64 12.71 -1.69
C ASP A 5 -13.29 11.85 -2.91
N GLN A 6 -11.99 11.62 -3.17
CA GLN A 6 -11.54 10.72 -4.22
C GLN A 6 -11.76 9.26 -3.81
N VAL A 7 -11.42 8.90 -2.58
CA VAL A 7 -11.62 7.54 -2.06
C VAL A 7 -13.09 7.14 -2.13
N LYS A 8 -14.03 8.03 -1.79
CA LYS A 8 -15.47 7.75 -1.94
C LYS A 8 -15.92 7.52 -3.39
N LYS A 9 -15.28 8.18 -4.35
CA LYS A 9 -15.54 7.92 -5.78
C LYS A 9 -14.99 6.56 -6.18
N ILE A 10 -13.79 6.20 -5.72
CA ILE A 10 -13.19 4.88 -5.93
C ILE A 10 -14.07 3.78 -5.32
N GLU A 11 -14.57 3.97 -4.09
CA GLU A 11 -15.51 3.04 -3.44
C GLU A 11 -16.74 2.78 -4.32
N THR A 12 -17.34 3.86 -4.86
CA THR A 12 -18.52 3.74 -5.73
C THR A 12 -18.17 3.03 -7.03
N TYR A 13 -17.06 3.44 -7.65
CA TYR A 13 -16.56 2.87 -8.90
C TYR A 13 -16.28 1.37 -8.79
N ILE A 14 -15.58 0.91 -7.73
CA ILE A 14 -15.30 -0.51 -7.56
C ILE A 14 -16.57 -1.33 -7.39
N CYS A 15 -17.63 -0.79 -6.76
CA CYS A 15 -18.90 -1.50 -6.69
C CYS A 15 -19.65 -1.54 -8.05
N GLU A 16 -19.39 -0.61 -8.96
CA GLU A 16 -20.05 -0.55 -10.27
C GLU A 16 -19.26 -1.27 -11.37
N CYS A 17 -17.93 -1.34 -11.24
CA CYS A 17 -16.98 -1.81 -12.25
C CYS A 17 -16.07 -2.94 -11.74
N PHE A 18 -16.48 -3.71 -10.73
CA PHE A 18 -15.66 -4.80 -10.15
C PHE A 18 -15.19 -5.83 -11.19
N GLU A 19 -16.01 -6.11 -12.22
CA GLU A 19 -15.68 -7.07 -13.29
C GLU A 19 -14.47 -6.60 -14.11
N ASP A 20 -14.27 -5.30 -14.31
CA ASP A 20 -13.13 -4.74 -15.05
C ASP A 20 -11.80 -4.98 -14.32
N TRP A 21 -11.88 -5.30 -13.02
CA TRP A 21 -10.73 -5.53 -12.13
C TRP A 21 -10.61 -6.98 -11.68
N ASP A 22 -11.32 -7.91 -12.33
CA ASP A 22 -11.36 -9.34 -11.99
C ASP A 22 -11.72 -9.61 -10.50
N LEU A 23 -12.59 -8.76 -9.92
CA LEU A 23 -13.06 -8.89 -8.55
C LEU A 23 -14.40 -9.64 -8.46
N ASP A 24 -14.69 -10.22 -7.30
CA ASP A 24 -16.04 -10.68 -6.96
C ASP A 24 -16.96 -9.47 -6.67
N ASP A 25 -18.28 -9.62 -6.88
CA ASP A 25 -19.26 -8.55 -6.62
C ASP A 25 -19.20 -8.12 -5.15
N PRO A 26 -18.75 -6.89 -4.83
CA PRO A 26 -18.53 -6.47 -3.46
C PRO A 26 -19.83 -6.34 -2.64
N VAL A 27 -20.98 -6.21 -3.31
CA VAL A 27 -22.30 -6.11 -2.67
C VAL A 27 -22.84 -7.49 -2.38
N GLU A 28 -22.82 -8.41 -3.35
CA GLU A 28 -23.29 -9.79 -3.15
C GLU A 28 -22.45 -10.54 -2.11
N GLU A 29 -21.14 -10.33 -2.11
CA GLU A 29 -20.21 -10.92 -1.14
C GLU A 29 -20.26 -10.25 0.26
N GLY A 30 -20.98 -9.14 0.39
CA GLY A 30 -21.11 -8.39 1.65
C GLY A 30 -19.89 -7.56 2.03
N TYR A 31 -18.87 -7.46 1.16
CA TYR A 31 -17.66 -6.67 1.40
C TYR A 31 -17.95 -5.19 1.61
N LEU A 32 -18.91 -4.63 0.86
CA LEU A 32 -19.34 -3.25 1.00
C LEU A 32 -20.00 -2.98 2.36
N GLU A 33 -20.90 -3.86 2.81
CA GLU A 33 -21.57 -3.72 4.12
C GLU A 33 -20.54 -3.78 5.25
N ASP A 34 -19.63 -4.74 5.16
CA ASP A 34 -18.54 -4.93 6.12
C ASP A 34 -17.62 -3.70 6.19
N TYR A 35 -17.28 -3.13 5.04
CA TYR A 35 -16.50 -1.90 4.92
C TYR A 35 -17.22 -0.69 5.50
N GLN A 36 -18.52 -0.53 5.24
CA GLN A 36 -19.32 0.58 5.76
C GLN A 36 -19.36 0.59 7.28
N GLY A 37 -19.34 -0.59 7.92
CA GLY A 37 -19.26 -0.73 9.38
C GLY A 37 -17.92 -0.35 10.01
N ILE A 38 -16.85 -0.16 9.23
CA ILE A 38 -15.52 0.22 9.73
C ILE A 38 -15.49 1.74 9.96
N SER A 39 -15.07 2.16 11.15
CA SER A 39 -14.77 3.56 11.47
C SER A 39 -13.30 3.90 11.18
N GLY A 40 -13.02 5.19 11.09
CA GLY A 40 -11.64 5.69 11.11
C GLY A 40 -10.96 5.50 12.46
N ALA A 41 -9.63 5.57 12.44
CA ALA A 41 -8.78 5.58 13.61
C ALA A 41 -8.84 6.94 14.33
N SER A 42 -8.82 6.91 15.66
CA SER A 42 -8.76 8.12 16.47
C SER A 42 -7.36 8.76 16.41
N GLU A 43 -7.26 10.02 16.84
CA GLU A 43 -5.96 10.69 16.92
C GLU A 43 -5.02 9.96 17.90
N GLU A 44 -5.55 9.45 19.02
CA GLU A 44 -4.79 8.69 20.02
C GLU A 44 -4.31 7.35 19.45
N GLU A 45 -5.12 6.66 18.64
CA GLU A 45 -4.71 5.42 17.97
C GLU A 45 -3.57 5.68 16.98
N LEU A 46 -3.66 6.75 16.19
CA LEU A 46 -2.61 7.14 15.25
C LEU A 46 -1.32 7.58 15.96
N GLN A 47 -1.43 8.32 17.06
CA GLN A 47 -0.27 8.71 17.88
C GLN A 47 0.40 7.48 18.51
N ALA A 48 -0.38 6.55 19.08
CA ALA A 48 0.17 5.31 19.61
C ALA A 48 0.86 4.48 18.53
N PHE A 49 0.31 4.43 17.32
CA PHE A 49 0.91 3.75 16.18
C PHE A 49 2.24 4.40 15.75
N GLU A 50 2.30 5.74 15.67
CA GLU A 50 3.55 6.48 15.44
C GLU A 50 4.61 6.14 16.50
N GLU A 51 4.23 6.05 17.77
CA GLU A 51 5.12 5.70 18.88
C GLU A 51 5.65 4.27 18.80
N ILE A 52 4.80 3.29 18.45
CA ILE A 52 5.18 1.88 18.30
C ILE A 52 6.30 1.72 17.26
N PHE A 53 6.21 2.44 16.14
CA PHE A 53 7.15 2.33 15.03
C PHE A 53 8.26 3.38 15.05
N GLY A 54 8.16 4.40 15.91
CA GLY A 54 9.11 5.51 15.96
C GLY A 54 9.12 6.35 14.68
N ILE A 55 7.95 6.54 14.07
CA ILE A 55 7.76 7.25 12.79
C ILE A 55 6.87 8.49 12.95
N ARG A 56 6.78 9.31 11.90
CA ARG A 56 5.73 10.32 11.73
C ARG A 56 4.93 9.98 10.49
N LEU A 57 3.65 9.70 10.65
CA LEU A 57 2.78 9.38 9.54
C LEU A 57 2.54 10.64 8.68
N PRO A 58 2.63 10.53 7.34
CA PRO A 58 2.21 11.58 6.43
C PRO A 58 0.79 12.08 6.73
N SER A 59 0.51 13.35 6.45
CA SER A 59 -0.80 13.95 6.78
C SER A 59 -1.94 13.34 5.97
N ASP A 60 -1.70 13.02 4.70
CA ASP A 60 -2.65 12.35 3.80
C ASP A 60 -2.93 10.91 4.24
N PHE A 61 -1.92 10.20 4.74
CA PHE A 61 -2.10 8.88 5.36
C PHE A 61 -3.00 8.96 6.59
N LYS A 62 -2.78 9.95 7.47
CA LYS A 62 -3.65 10.18 8.63
C LYS A 62 -5.06 10.56 8.21
N GLU A 63 -5.22 11.36 7.15
CA GLU A 63 -6.54 11.71 6.61
C GLU A 63 -7.31 10.45 6.16
N LEU A 64 -6.66 9.55 5.41
CA LEU A 64 -7.27 8.27 5.01
C LEU A 64 -7.62 7.41 6.23
N PHE A 65 -6.69 7.22 7.16
CA PHE A 65 -6.93 6.35 8.32
C PHE A 65 -7.94 6.92 9.31
N SER A 66 -8.05 8.25 9.45
CA SER A 66 -9.12 8.90 10.20
C SER A 66 -10.48 8.79 9.53
N TYR A 67 -10.54 8.44 8.24
CA TYR A 67 -11.77 8.07 7.56
C TYR A 67 -12.09 6.58 7.72
N LYS A 68 -11.12 5.69 7.47
CA LYS A 68 -11.27 4.22 7.57
C LYS A 68 -10.01 3.55 8.09
N ASN A 69 -10.13 2.83 9.21
CA ASN A 69 -9.06 2.02 9.76
C ASN A 69 -9.06 0.60 9.14
N GLY A 70 -8.72 0.54 7.85
CA GLY A 70 -8.77 -0.69 7.05
C GLY A 70 -10.04 -0.84 6.24
N SER A 71 -10.04 -1.80 5.30
CA SER A 71 -11.17 -2.08 4.41
C SER A 71 -11.66 -3.53 4.40
N LYS A 72 -11.06 -4.39 5.24
CA LYS A 72 -11.26 -5.85 5.21
C LYS A 72 -10.99 -6.40 3.80
N TYR A 73 -12.03 -6.81 3.07
CA TYR A 73 -11.94 -7.42 1.74
C TYR A 73 -12.30 -6.46 0.61
N LEU A 74 -12.84 -5.27 0.92
CA LEU A 74 -13.15 -4.29 -0.11
C LEU A 74 -11.86 -3.67 -0.64
N SER A 75 -11.59 -3.86 -1.92
CA SER A 75 -10.49 -3.21 -2.63
C SER A 75 -10.81 -1.73 -2.83
N ILE A 76 -10.18 -0.86 -2.05
CA ILE A 76 -10.38 0.60 -2.13
C ILE A 76 -9.18 1.34 -2.74
N LEU A 77 -8.20 0.59 -3.25
CA LEU A 77 -7.01 1.11 -3.92
C LEU A 77 -6.70 0.27 -5.19
N PRO A 78 -7.55 0.33 -6.23
CA PRO A 78 -7.25 -0.29 -7.52
C PRO A 78 -6.17 0.50 -8.25
N CYS A 79 -4.97 -0.05 -8.35
CA CYS A 79 -3.79 0.64 -8.89
C CYS A 79 -3.29 -0.05 -10.17
N VAL A 80 -2.84 0.74 -11.14
CA VAL A 80 -2.04 0.25 -12.27
C VAL A 80 -0.57 0.52 -11.95
N ILE A 81 0.20 -0.52 -11.62
CA ILE A 81 1.63 -0.41 -11.25
C ILE A 81 2.44 -1.32 -12.16
N ASP A 82 3.43 -0.74 -12.86
CA ASP A 82 4.26 -1.47 -13.83
C ASP A 82 3.42 -2.26 -14.86
N GLN A 83 2.36 -1.62 -15.38
CA GLN A 83 1.40 -2.20 -16.34
C GLN A 83 0.63 -3.41 -15.80
N ARG A 84 0.45 -3.52 -14.48
CA ARG A 84 -0.34 -4.56 -13.82
C ARG A 84 -1.47 -3.93 -13.03
N ASP A 85 -2.66 -4.49 -13.19
CA ASP A 85 -3.84 -4.12 -12.43
C ASP A 85 -3.78 -4.84 -11.07
N LEU A 86 -3.69 -4.06 -9.99
CA LEU A 86 -3.52 -4.56 -8.63
C LEU A 86 -4.55 -3.90 -7.71
N THR A 87 -5.46 -4.70 -7.18
CA THR A 87 -6.57 -4.21 -6.36
C THR A 87 -6.28 -4.38 -4.87
N PHE A 88 -5.80 -3.31 -4.23
CA PHE A 88 -5.41 -3.41 -2.83
C PHE A 88 -6.58 -3.14 -1.88
N SER A 89 -6.70 -4.00 -0.86
CA SER A 89 -7.48 -3.73 0.35
C SER A 89 -6.61 -3.00 1.38
N LEU A 90 -7.17 -1.99 2.03
CA LEU A 90 -6.50 -1.23 3.08
C LEU A 90 -6.39 -2.09 4.35
N MET A 91 -5.18 -2.18 4.90
CA MET A 91 -4.94 -2.84 6.17
C MET A 91 -5.34 -1.92 7.32
N SER A 92 -5.96 -2.46 8.37
CA SER A 92 -6.11 -1.76 9.65
C SER A 92 -4.75 -1.58 10.34
N LEU A 93 -4.63 -0.57 11.22
CA LEU A 93 -3.42 -0.35 12.02
C LEU A 93 -2.97 -1.63 12.76
N ARG A 94 -3.93 -2.41 13.28
CA ARG A 94 -3.66 -3.68 13.95
C ARG A 94 -3.12 -4.76 13.00
N GLU A 95 -3.61 -4.82 11.77
CA GLU A 95 -3.08 -5.72 10.75
C GLU A 95 -1.67 -5.33 10.36
N ILE A 96 -1.38 -4.03 10.21
CA ILE A 96 -0.03 -3.53 9.95
C ILE A 96 0.92 -3.93 11.09
N GLU A 97 0.53 -3.70 12.35
CA GLU A 97 1.29 -4.14 13.52
C GLU A 97 1.57 -5.64 13.53
N THR A 98 0.55 -6.44 13.18
CA THR A 98 0.68 -7.90 13.15
C THR A 98 1.62 -8.33 12.03
N ARG A 99 1.48 -7.74 10.84
CA ARG A 99 2.30 -8.02 9.66
C ARG A 99 3.78 -7.70 9.91
N LYS A 100 4.05 -6.55 10.53
CA LYS A 100 5.40 -6.10 10.89
C LYS A 100 6.14 -7.03 11.86
N LYS A 101 5.49 -8.01 12.48
CA LYS A 101 6.17 -9.03 13.30
C LYS A 101 7.01 -9.98 12.46
N TYR A 102 6.64 -10.22 11.20
CA TYR A 102 7.29 -11.22 10.33
C TYR A 102 7.61 -10.74 8.90
N PHE A 103 6.97 -9.67 8.42
CA PHE A 103 7.22 -9.08 7.11
C PHE A 103 7.77 -7.66 7.26
N GLN A 104 8.75 -7.29 6.43
CA GLN A 104 9.48 -6.02 6.54
C GLN A 104 10.00 -5.76 7.96
N ASN A 105 10.42 -6.80 8.70
CA ASN A 105 10.82 -6.72 10.10
C ASN A 105 12.34 -6.71 10.31
N ARG A 106 13.10 -6.75 9.22
CA ARG A 106 14.57 -6.77 9.16
C ARG A 106 15.04 -6.06 7.90
N ASP A 107 16.34 -5.77 7.88
CA ASP A 107 17.02 -5.27 6.68
C ASP A 107 17.68 -6.46 5.98
N ALA A 108 17.39 -6.64 4.69
CA ALA A 108 17.98 -7.68 3.84
C ALA A 108 18.04 -7.19 2.38
N LEU A 109 19.25 -7.06 1.85
CA LEU A 109 19.50 -6.60 0.49
C LEU A 109 19.11 -7.66 -0.54
N LEU A 110 18.73 -7.24 -1.76
CA LEU A 110 18.49 -8.16 -2.88
C LEU A 110 19.70 -9.07 -3.14
N THR A 111 20.92 -8.54 -2.97
CA THR A 111 22.18 -9.27 -3.15
C THR A 111 22.39 -10.42 -2.15
N GLU A 112 21.63 -10.45 -1.05
CA GLU A 112 21.70 -11.55 -0.07
C GLU A 112 20.92 -12.79 -0.53
N PHE A 113 20.17 -12.69 -1.64
CA PHE A 113 19.35 -13.75 -2.20
C PHE A 113 19.79 -14.14 -3.63
N PRO A 114 21.05 -14.58 -3.82
CA PRO A 114 21.63 -14.82 -5.15
C PRO A 114 20.98 -15.97 -5.92
N ASP A 115 20.25 -16.86 -5.24
CA ASP A 115 19.48 -17.94 -5.88
C ASP A 115 18.19 -17.42 -6.53
N TYR A 116 17.75 -16.21 -6.16
CA TYR A 116 16.51 -15.59 -6.63
C TYR A 116 16.78 -14.34 -7.49
N PHE A 117 17.87 -13.63 -7.23
CA PHE A 117 18.24 -12.41 -7.97
C PHE A 117 19.65 -12.52 -8.55
N SER A 118 19.75 -12.48 -9.88
CA SER A 118 21.03 -12.26 -10.55
C SER A 118 21.43 -10.78 -10.45
N SER A 119 22.71 -10.48 -10.70
CA SER A 119 23.16 -9.09 -10.80
C SER A 119 22.43 -8.30 -11.89
N GLN A 120 21.98 -8.96 -12.96
CA GLN A 120 21.19 -8.31 -14.01
C GLN A 120 19.77 -8.00 -13.53
N ASP A 121 19.16 -8.87 -12.72
CA ASP A 121 17.82 -8.62 -12.15
C ASP A 121 17.86 -7.41 -11.22
N ILE A 122 18.87 -7.35 -10.35
CA ILE A 122 19.08 -6.22 -9.43
C ILE A 122 19.30 -4.91 -10.20
N GLU A 123 20.08 -4.94 -11.29
CA GLU A 123 20.29 -3.77 -12.15
C GLU A 123 18.99 -3.35 -12.86
N ASN A 124 18.20 -4.30 -13.35
CA ASN A 124 16.92 -4.02 -14.02
C ASN A 124 15.89 -3.42 -13.05
N MET A 125 15.95 -3.79 -11.77
CA MET A 125 15.10 -3.27 -10.70
C MET A 125 15.63 -1.98 -10.08
N HIS A 126 16.81 -1.50 -10.49
CA HIS A 126 17.43 -0.35 -9.87
C HIS A 126 16.59 0.91 -10.08
N ASP A 127 16.20 1.54 -8.98
CA ASP A 127 15.53 2.83 -8.94
C ASP A 127 16.24 3.72 -7.92
N SER A 128 16.72 4.90 -8.34
CA SER A 128 17.49 5.80 -7.46
C SER A 128 16.67 6.41 -6.31
N ARG A 129 15.35 6.14 -6.27
CA ARG A 129 14.45 6.52 -5.18
C ARG A 129 14.36 5.46 -4.09
N ILE A 130 14.70 4.20 -4.41
CA ILE A 130 14.46 3.04 -3.54
C ILE A 130 15.78 2.33 -3.28
N LYS A 131 16.12 2.11 -2.01
CA LYS A 131 17.31 1.32 -1.67
C LYS A 131 17.11 -0.14 -2.09
N PRO A 132 18.18 -0.87 -2.50
CA PRO A 132 18.10 -2.21 -3.07
C PRO A 132 17.86 -3.32 -2.03
N TYR A 133 16.86 -3.12 -1.18
CA TYR A 133 16.39 -4.08 -0.18
C TYR A 133 15.27 -4.94 -0.76
N LEU A 134 15.24 -6.21 -0.35
CA LEU A 134 14.03 -7.03 -0.42
C LEU A 134 13.16 -6.80 0.82
N PHE A 135 13.83 -6.69 1.98
CA PHE A 135 13.20 -6.36 3.25
C PHE A 135 13.91 -5.17 3.91
N ASN A 136 13.14 -4.20 4.41
CA ASN A 136 13.64 -3.07 5.17
C ASN A 136 12.73 -2.81 6.38
N LYS A 137 13.31 -2.74 7.57
CA LYS A 137 12.55 -2.53 8.81
C LYS A 137 11.78 -1.21 8.86
N LYS A 138 12.16 -0.24 8.03
CA LYS A 138 11.51 1.07 7.92
C LYS A 138 10.46 1.13 6.81
N TRP A 139 10.28 0.08 6.02
CA TRP A 139 9.13 -0.01 5.12
C TRP A 139 7.90 -0.48 5.89
N LEU A 140 6.80 0.25 5.72
CA LEU A 140 5.56 0.03 6.46
C LEU A 140 4.45 -0.37 5.48
N PRO A 141 4.06 -1.65 5.41
CA PRO A 141 2.93 -2.07 4.58
C PRO A 141 1.64 -1.48 5.11
N PHE A 142 0.77 -1.00 4.23
CA PHE A 142 -0.53 -0.42 4.60
C PHE A 142 -1.70 -0.91 3.76
N ALA A 143 -1.44 -1.54 2.61
CA ALA A 143 -2.47 -2.19 1.81
C ALA A 143 -1.94 -3.50 1.24
N GLN A 144 -2.83 -4.45 0.99
CA GLN A 144 -2.46 -5.79 0.52
C GLN A 144 -3.38 -6.27 -0.61
N TYR A 145 -2.81 -7.06 -1.50
CA TYR A 145 -3.52 -7.78 -2.57
C TYR A 145 -3.12 -9.25 -2.49
N TYR A 146 -4.11 -10.13 -2.23
CA TYR A 146 -3.98 -11.59 -2.05
C TYR A 146 -2.81 -12.08 -1.18
N ASP A 147 -2.38 -11.29 -0.20
CA ASP A 147 -1.21 -11.59 0.66
C ASP A 147 0.12 -11.79 -0.12
N SER A 148 0.15 -11.41 -1.40
CA SER A 148 1.29 -11.56 -2.30
C SER A 148 1.87 -10.21 -2.74
N CYS A 149 1.06 -9.16 -2.73
CA CYS A 149 1.52 -7.81 -3.03
C CYS A 149 1.15 -6.84 -1.91
N TYR A 150 2.00 -5.85 -1.65
CA TYR A 150 1.75 -4.84 -0.62
C TYR A 150 2.16 -3.45 -1.10
N LEU A 151 1.27 -2.47 -0.89
CA LEU A 151 1.66 -1.06 -0.89
C LEU A 151 2.28 -0.73 0.48
N MET A 152 3.40 -0.02 0.44
CA MET A 152 4.17 0.31 1.63
C MET A 152 4.59 1.78 1.62
N LEU A 153 4.61 2.41 2.79
CA LEU A 153 5.31 3.68 2.99
C LEU A 153 6.79 3.40 3.18
N ASP A 154 7.61 4.13 2.43
CA ASP A 154 9.06 4.05 2.51
C ASP A 154 9.62 5.15 3.42
N PHE A 155 10.01 4.79 4.64
CA PHE A 155 10.71 5.66 5.58
C PHE A 155 12.25 5.54 5.52
N ASP A 156 12.78 4.92 4.46
CA ASP A 156 14.22 4.79 4.22
C ASP A 156 14.58 4.90 2.72
N PRO A 157 14.10 5.95 2.03
CA PRO A 157 14.33 6.12 0.60
C PRO A 157 15.82 6.28 0.27
N ASP A 158 16.15 6.07 -1.00
CA ASP A 158 17.48 6.39 -1.54
C ASP A 158 17.56 7.86 -2.00
N GLN A 159 18.68 8.26 -2.61
CA GLN A 159 19.07 9.65 -2.85
C GLN A 159 18.03 10.52 -3.56
N GLU A 160 17.32 9.97 -4.54
CA GLU A 160 16.30 10.72 -5.31
C GLU A 160 14.88 10.53 -4.76
N GLY A 161 14.72 9.73 -3.70
CA GLY A 161 13.44 9.45 -3.08
C GLY A 161 13.10 10.44 -1.96
N GLN A 162 11.88 10.31 -1.44
CA GLN A 162 11.42 11.12 -0.32
C GLN A 162 10.78 10.26 0.78
N GLU A 163 10.97 10.66 2.03
CA GLU A 163 10.42 9.94 3.18
C GLU A 163 8.89 9.95 3.11
N GLY A 164 8.29 8.77 3.21
CA GLY A 164 6.83 8.59 3.08
C GLY A 164 6.35 8.40 1.65
N GLN A 165 7.24 8.27 0.66
CA GLN A 165 6.85 7.83 -0.69
C GLN A 165 6.21 6.44 -0.65
N VAL A 166 5.39 6.12 -1.66
CA VAL A 166 4.71 4.83 -1.78
C VAL A 166 5.50 3.93 -2.70
N ILE A 167 5.79 2.72 -2.22
CA ILE A 167 6.39 1.63 -2.99
C ILE A 167 5.47 0.41 -2.97
N CYS A 168 5.59 -0.45 -3.97
CA CYS A 168 4.83 -1.68 -4.12
C CYS A 168 5.78 -2.87 -4.09
N TYR A 169 5.59 -3.77 -3.12
CA TYR A 169 6.18 -5.10 -3.16
C TYR A 169 5.24 -6.04 -3.91
N ILE A 170 5.79 -6.85 -4.82
CA ILE A 170 5.08 -7.88 -5.58
C ILE A 170 5.84 -9.18 -5.38
N HIS A 171 5.14 -10.27 -5.05
CA HIS A 171 5.73 -11.61 -4.96
C HIS A 171 5.59 -12.38 -6.28
N ASP A 172 6.50 -13.34 -6.51
CA ASP A 172 6.52 -14.28 -7.63
C ASP A 172 6.45 -13.66 -9.05
N PRO A 173 7.54 -13.03 -9.55
CA PRO A 173 8.84 -12.86 -8.88
C PRO A 173 8.83 -11.68 -7.91
N ASP A 174 9.67 -11.79 -6.87
CA ASP A 174 9.86 -10.71 -5.91
C ASP A 174 10.35 -9.42 -6.58
N GLN A 175 9.60 -8.34 -6.43
CA GLN A 175 9.93 -7.00 -6.95
C GLN A 175 9.55 -5.93 -5.93
N VAL A 176 10.31 -4.83 -5.93
CA VAL A 176 9.97 -3.60 -5.21
C VAL A 176 9.97 -2.45 -6.21
N ILE A 177 8.81 -1.84 -6.41
CA ILE A 177 8.57 -0.86 -7.48
C ILE A 177 8.15 0.45 -6.85
N TYR A 178 8.62 1.57 -7.39
CA TYR A 178 8.13 2.88 -7.02
C TYR A 178 6.69 3.07 -7.51
N ALA A 179 5.77 3.42 -6.62
CA ALA A 179 4.36 3.60 -6.96
C ALA A 179 3.97 5.08 -7.06
N ALA A 180 4.31 5.89 -6.05
CA ALA A 180 3.93 7.31 -6.03
C ALA A 180 4.76 8.14 -5.06
N GLU A 181 4.79 9.46 -5.26
CA GLU A 181 5.46 10.41 -4.36
C GLU A 181 4.79 10.48 -2.98
N SER A 182 3.46 10.31 -2.92
CA SER A 182 2.66 10.36 -1.70
C SER A 182 1.40 9.51 -1.85
N LEU A 183 0.66 9.30 -0.76
CA LEU A 183 -0.65 8.65 -0.82
C LEU A 183 -1.63 9.49 -1.65
N THR A 184 -1.55 10.81 -1.54
CA THR A 184 -2.34 11.72 -2.38
C THR A 184 -2.09 11.48 -3.86
N ASN A 185 -0.83 11.40 -4.28
CA ASN A 185 -0.48 11.16 -5.68
C ASN A 185 -0.85 9.75 -6.14
N LEU A 186 -0.76 8.75 -5.26
CA LEU A 186 -1.27 7.41 -5.57
C LEU A 186 -2.76 7.47 -5.90
N ILE A 187 -3.55 8.11 -5.05
CA ILE A 187 -5.01 8.21 -5.21
C ILE A 187 -5.38 9.06 -6.42
N GLU A 188 -4.63 10.13 -6.70
CA GLU A 188 -4.78 10.90 -7.95
C GLU A 188 -4.53 10.03 -9.18
N GLY A 189 -3.47 9.21 -9.18
CA GLY A 189 -3.20 8.26 -10.25
C GLY A 189 -4.33 7.25 -10.45
N ILE A 190 -4.91 6.71 -9.37
CA ILE A 190 -6.09 5.85 -9.45
C ILE A 190 -7.26 6.59 -10.12
N MET A 191 -7.52 7.82 -9.70
CA MET A 191 -8.61 8.62 -10.26
C MET A 191 -8.43 8.90 -11.76
N ASP A 192 -7.20 9.07 -12.23
CA ASP A 192 -6.92 9.29 -13.65
C ASP A 192 -7.20 8.04 -14.51
N GLU A 193 -7.11 6.84 -13.93
CA GLU A 193 -7.41 5.57 -14.62
C GLU A 193 -8.91 5.23 -14.64
N ILE A 194 -9.67 5.68 -13.64
CA ILE A 194 -11.10 5.31 -13.48
C ILE A 194 -12.10 6.38 -13.97
N ILE A 195 -11.63 7.53 -14.47
CA ILE A 195 -12.47 8.63 -14.99
C ILE A 195 -12.59 8.58 -16.52
#